data_AF-A0AAZ3SGD9-F1
#
_entry.id   AF-A0AAZ3SGD9-F1
#
_cell.length_a   1.000
_cell.length_b   1.000
_cell.length_c   1.000
_cell.angle_alpha   90.00
_cell.angle_beta   90.00
_cell.angle_gamma   90.00
#
_symmetry.space_group_name_H-M   'P 1'
#
loop_
_entity.id
_entity.type
_entity.pdbx_description
1 polymer ?
#
loop_
_entity_poly.entity_id
_entity_poly.type
_entity_poly.pdbx_seq_one_letter_code
_entity_poly.pdbx_strand_id
1 'polypeptide(L)'
;MMPFPWFINNVYDRFTSETLVHGVVSSILEWNGLKIDFMGLVEEDWMDTLGTVDKNDIKYIDYVELRDKGADLGIALTHMRWRNGIRLASKSKGVDLILGGHAHE
;
A
#
# COMPACT_ATOMS: atom_id res chain seq x y z
N MET A 1 6.42 14.12 -16.47
CA MET A 1 5.56 13.94 -15.29
C MET A 1 4.76 12.66 -15.51
N MET A 2 4.78 11.70 -14.57
CA MET A 2 3.96 10.49 -14.72
C MET A 2 2.48 10.87 -14.58
N PRO A 3 1.61 10.53 -15.55
CA PRO A 3 0.20 10.88 -15.51
C PRO A 3 -0.61 10.03 -14.51
N PHE A 4 0.02 9.06 -13.86
CA PHE A 4 -0.61 8.14 -12.92
C PHE A 4 0.04 8.25 -11.53
N PRO A 5 -0.76 8.17 -10.45
CA PRO A 5 -0.23 8.20 -9.10
C PRO A 5 0.59 6.93 -8.80
N TRP A 6 1.69 7.11 -8.08
CA TRP A 6 2.46 6.04 -7.44
C TRP A 6 2.00 5.95 -5.98
N PHE A 7 1.60 4.76 -5.51
CA PHE A 7 1.06 4.57 -4.16
C PHE A 7 2.03 3.76 -3.28
N ILE A 8 2.28 4.24 -2.05
CA ILE A 8 2.95 3.48 -1.00
C ILE A 8 2.46 3.98 0.36
N ASN A 9 1.43 3.34 0.89
CA ASN A 9 0.67 3.82 2.04
C ASN A 9 1.30 3.41 3.38
N ASN A 10 2.21 2.44 3.37
CA ASN A 10 2.66 1.76 4.58
C ASN A 10 4.16 1.86 4.84
N VAL A 11 4.86 2.75 4.13
CA VAL A 11 6.29 3.02 4.32
C VAL A 11 6.54 4.51 4.31
N TYR A 12 7.13 5.01 5.39
CA TYR A 12 7.38 6.43 5.62
C TYR A 12 8.87 6.68 5.87
N ASP A 13 9.37 7.81 5.40
CA ASP A 13 10.68 8.33 5.79
C ASP A 13 10.59 8.89 7.23
N ARG A 14 11.51 8.50 8.11
CA ARG A 14 11.47 8.93 9.52
C ARG A 14 11.84 10.39 9.73
N PHE A 15 12.64 10.98 8.86
CA PHE A 15 13.10 12.36 8.96
C PHE A 15 12.01 13.33 8.53
N THR A 16 11.30 13.01 7.44
CA THR A 16 10.27 13.89 6.88
C THR A 16 8.86 13.53 7.38
N SER A 17 8.67 12.29 7.86
CA SER A 17 7.33 11.71 8.12
C SER A 17 6.44 11.63 6.88
N GLU A 18 6.99 11.85 5.70
CA GLU A 18 6.31 11.64 4.42
C GLU A 18 6.44 10.18 3.98
N THR A 19 5.62 9.79 3.02
CA THR A 19 5.74 8.48 2.36
C THR A 19 7.05 8.37 1.60
N LEU A 20 7.58 7.15 1.56
CA LEU A 20 8.82 6.86 0.84
C LEU A 20 8.68 7.22 -0.65
N VAL A 21 9.68 7.90 -1.22
CA VAL A 21 9.73 8.35 -2.62
C VAL A 21 8.50 9.20 -3.03
N HIS A 22 7.95 9.99 -2.10
CA HIS A 22 6.80 10.87 -2.33
C HIS A 22 5.57 10.13 -2.90
N GLY A 23 5.35 8.88 -2.50
CA GLY A 23 4.17 8.14 -2.92
C GLY A 23 2.88 8.74 -2.36
N VAL A 24 1.80 8.62 -3.11
CA VAL A 24 0.49 9.13 -2.71
C VAL A 24 -0.07 8.22 -1.62
N VAL A 25 -0.51 8.82 -0.50
CA VAL A 25 -1.00 8.11 0.71
C VAL A 25 -2.41 7.53 0.53
N SER A 26 -3.15 7.93 -0.49
CA SER A 26 -4.45 7.36 -0.89
C SER A 26 -5.01 8.19 -2.04
N SER A 27 -5.84 7.61 -2.89
CA SER A 27 -6.71 8.41 -3.76
C SER A 27 -8.12 7.83 -3.70
N ILE A 28 -9.07 8.65 -3.24
CA ILE A 28 -10.49 8.33 -3.38
C ILE A 28 -10.90 8.78 -4.78
N LEU A 29 -11.34 7.82 -5.59
CA LEU A 29 -11.98 8.04 -6.87
C LEU A 29 -13.49 7.90 -6.69
N GLU A 30 -14.26 8.86 -7.20
CA GLU A 30 -15.70 8.68 -7.33
C GLU A 30 -16.01 8.08 -8.71
N TRP A 31 -16.67 6.92 -8.73
CA TRP A 31 -17.07 6.26 -9.97
C TRP A 31 -18.47 5.70 -9.84
N ASN A 32 -19.36 6.16 -10.72
CA ASN A 32 -20.76 5.72 -10.76
C ASN A 32 -21.48 5.84 -9.41
N GLY A 33 -21.17 6.90 -8.64
CA GLY A 33 -21.73 7.16 -7.32
C GLY A 33 -21.07 6.39 -6.16
N LEU A 34 -20.04 5.59 -6.41
CA LEU A 34 -19.25 4.91 -5.37
C LEU A 34 -17.94 5.64 -5.10
N LYS A 35 -17.58 5.77 -3.83
CA LYS A 35 -16.24 6.17 -3.40
C LYS A 35 -15.35 4.94 -3.35
N ILE A 36 -14.30 4.94 -4.15
CA ILE A 36 -13.33 3.84 -4.26
C ILE A 36 -11.99 4.35 -3.73
N ASP A 37 -11.47 3.71 -2.67
CA ASP A 37 -10.15 4.03 -2.11
C ASP A 37 -9.08 3.09 -2.65
N PHE A 38 -7.99 3.66 -3.15
CA PHE A 38 -6.83 2.92 -3.63
C PHE A 38 -5.67 3.03 -2.64
N MET A 39 -5.15 1.87 -2.22
CA MET A 39 -4.03 1.76 -1.27
C MET A 39 -2.87 0.97 -1.88
N GLY A 40 -1.69 1.59 -1.96
CA GLY A 40 -0.44 0.92 -2.34
C GLY A 40 0.20 0.25 -1.12
N LEU A 41 0.42 -1.06 -1.15
CA LEU A 41 0.95 -1.81 -0.01
C LEU A 41 2.15 -2.66 -0.39
N VAL A 42 3.15 -2.68 0.50
CA VAL A 42 4.35 -3.50 0.35
C VAL A 42 4.62 -4.33 1.61
N GLU A 43 5.36 -5.42 1.43
CA GLU A 43 5.79 -6.30 2.53
C GLU A 43 7.04 -5.74 3.21
N GLU A 44 7.19 -5.92 4.52
CA GLU A 44 8.34 -5.39 5.27
C GLU A 44 9.67 -5.93 4.73
N ASP A 45 9.71 -7.23 4.41
CA ASP A 45 10.88 -7.92 3.87
C ASP A 45 11.34 -7.33 2.51
N TRP A 46 10.48 -6.61 1.78
CA TRP A 46 10.89 -5.93 0.55
C TRP A 46 11.90 -4.83 0.84
N MET A 47 11.86 -4.21 2.02
CA MET A 47 12.81 -3.15 2.42
C MET A 47 14.25 -3.67 2.46
N ASP A 48 14.44 -4.94 2.84
CA ASP A 48 15.77 -5.56 2.90
C ASP A 48 16.38 -5.78 1.50
N THR A 49 15.58 -5.64 0.43
CA THR A 49 16.02 -5.78 -0.95
C THR A 49 16.43 -4.46 -1.61
N LEU A 50 16.18 -3.32 -0.95
CA LEU A 50 16.45 -1.99 -1.50
C LEU A 50 17.89 -1.57 -1.23
N GLY A 51 18.73 -1.52 -2.28
CA GLY A 51 20.15 -1.19 -2.15
C GLY A 51 20.47 0.27 -1.77
N THR A 52 19.48 1.17 -1.80
CA THR A 52 19.66 2.62 -1.60
C THR A 52 18.83 3.20 -0.46
N VAL A 53 18.12 2.36 0.29
CA VAL A 53 17.25 2.79 1.40
C VAL A 53 17.72 2.07 2.66
N ASP A 54 18.08 2.83 3.70
CA ASP A 54 18.39 2.25 5.01
C ASP A 54 17.08 1.91 5.73
N LYS A 55 16.93 0.65 6.16
CA LYS A 55 15.75 0.19 6.89
C LYS A 55 15.55 0.91 8.23
N ASN A 56 16.63 1.45 8.81
CA ASN A 56 16.55 2.24 10.04
C ASN A 56 15.94 3.62 9.81
N ASP A 57 16.06 4.15 8.60
CA ASP A 57 15.58 5.48 8.23
C ASP A 57 14.09 5.47 7.82
N ILE A 58 13.48 4.29 7.74
CA ILE A 58 12.09 4.12 7.37
C ILE A 58 11.24 3.63 8.54
N LYS A 59 10.00 4.11 8.58
CA LYS A 59 8.93 3.60 9.43
C LYS A 59 7.99 2.77 8.59
N TYR A 60 7.96 1.47 8.87
CA TYR A 60 7.00 0.53 8.32
C TYR A 60 5.73 0.50 9.18
N ILE A 61 4.57 0.41 8.52
CA ILE A 61 3.28 0.10 9.15
C ILE A 61 2.80 -1.23 8.56
N ASP A 62 2.34 -2.15 9.41
CA ASP A 62 1.85 -3.43 8.92
C ASP A 62 0.63 -3.21 8.01
N TYR A 63 0.67 -3.77 6.81
CA TYR A 63 -0.36 -3.59 5.80
C TYR A 63 -1.76 -4.03 6.26
N VAL A 64 -1.88 -4.87 7.30
CA VAL A 64 -3.20 -5.26 7.87
C VAL A 64 -3.78 -4.22 8.83
N GLU A 65 -2.99 -3.24 9.26
CA GLU A 65 -3.44 -2.17 10.15
C GLU A 65 -4.08 -1.01 9.38
N LEU A 66 -3.77 -0.90 8.08
CA LEU A 66 -4.36 0.12 7.23
C LEU A 66 -5.86 -0.13 6.98
N ARG A 67 -6.58 0.97 6.84
CA ARG A 67 -8.02 1.01 6.64
C ARG A 67 -8.33 1.92 5.47
N ASP A 68 -9.39 1.60 4.74
CA ASP A 68 -9.97 2.55 3.82
C ASP A 68 -10.42 3.81 4.57
N LYS A 69 -10.56 4.90 3.83
CA LYS A 69 -10.96 6.21 4.38
C LYS A 69 -12.48 6.39 4.49
N GLY A 70 -13.21 5.32 4.86
CA GLY A 70 -14.67 5.30 4.86
C GLY A 70 -15.24 5.26 3.44
N ALA A 71 -14.53 4.56 2.54
CA ALA A 71 -14.94 4.38 1.16
C ALA A 71 -15.98 3.26 1.05
N ASP A 72 -16.75 3.26 -0.03
CA ASP A 72 -17.71 2.19 -0.31
C ASP A 72 -17.00 0.92 -0.80
N LEU A 73 -15.79 1.07 -1.34
CA LEU A 73 -14.93 0.00 -1.82
C LEU A 73 -13.45 0.30 -1.56
N GLY A 74 -12.75 -0.58 -0.86
CA GLY A 74 -11.31 -0.53 -0.63
C GLY A 74 -10.53 -1.47 -1.57
N ILE A 75 -9.66 -0.92 -2.43
CA ILE A 75 -8.80 -1.67 -3.33
C ILE A 75 -7.34 -1.54 -2.90
N ALA A 76 -6.73 -2.67 -2.55
CA ALA A 76 -5.31 -2.77 -2.27
C ALA A 76 -4.52 -3.14 -3.55
N LEU A 77 -3.69 -2.20 -4.02
CA LEU A 77 -2.68 -2.43 -5.04
C LEU A 77 -1.39 -2.85 -4.33
N THR A 78 -0.99 -4.11 -4.48
CA THR A 78 0.08 -4.68 -3.63
C THR A 78 1.24 -5.20 -4.47
N HIS A 79 2.46 -4.98 -3.99
CA HIS A 79 3.65 -5.66 -4.50
C HIS A 79 4.19 -6.58 -3.41
N MET A 80 3.42 -7.61 -3.10
CA MET A 80 3.69 -8.54 -2.00
C MET A 80 3.59 -9.97 -2.48
N ARG A 81 4.28 -10.90 -1.81
CA ARG A 81 4.17 -12.33 -2.12
C ARG A 81 2.74 -12.82 -1.89
N TRP A 82 2.35 -13.88 -2.59
CA TRP A 82 1.02 -14.49 -2.49
C TRP A 82 0.54 -14.72 -1.05
N ARG A 83 1.40 -15.26 -0.19
CA ARG A 83 1.09 -15.50 1.24
C ARG A 83 0.71 -14.22 1.99
N ASN A 84 1.32 -13.09 1.66
CA ASN A 84 1.03 -11.80 2.26
C ASN A 84 -0.29 -11.21 1.74
N GLY A 85 -0.64 -11.48 0.47
CA GLY A 85 -1.99 -11.23 -0.06
C GLY A 85 -3.07 -12.01 0.70
N ILE A 86 -2.86 -13.32 0.95
CA ILE A 86 -3.78 -14.12 1.77
C ILE A 86 -3.89 -13.54 3.19
N ARG A 87 -2.76 -13.18 3.81
CA ARG A 87 -2.74 -12.57 5.15
C ARG A 87 -3.55 -11.27 5.16
N LEU A 88 -3.38 -10.40 4.17
CA LEU A 88 -4.15 -9.17 4.03
C LEU A 88 -5.66 -9.46 3.93
N ALA A 89 -6.07 -10.37 3.04
CA ALA A 89 -7.48 -10.77 2.89
C ALA A 89 -8.09 -11.28 4.20
N SER A 90 -7.32 -12.07 4.96
CA SER A 90 -7.81 -12.69 6.20
C SER A 90 -7.90 -11.76 7.40
N LYS A 91 -7.13 -10.66 7.42
CA LYS A 91 -6.96 -9.80 8.62
C LYS A 91 -7.39 -8.36 8.43
N SER A 92 -7.41 -7.86 7.19
CA SER A 92 -7.83 -6.49 6.93
C SER A 92 -9.32 -6.33 7.20
N LYS A 93 -9.69 -5.13 7.67
CA LYS A 93 -11.10 -4.76 7.88
C LYS A 93 -11.62 -3.72 6.89
N GLY A 94 -10.81 -3.32 5.91
CA GLY A 94 -11.15 -2.25 4.96
C GLY A 94 -10.57 -2.48 3.57
N VAL A 95 -10.41 -3.74 3.16
CA VAL A 95 -9.95 -4.10 1.82
C VAL A 95 -10.91 -5.15 1.27
N ASP A 96 -11.56 -4.83 0.17
CA ASP A 96 -12.53 -5.67 -0.52
C ASP A 96 -11.90 -6.41 -1.71
N LEU A 97 -10.91 -5.77 -2.35
CA LEU A 97 -10.19 -6.33 -3.50
C LEU A 97 -8.69 -6.16 -3.33
N ILE A 98 -7.94 -7.22 -3.61
CA ILE A 98 -6.48 -7.22 -3.61
C ILE A 98 -6.01 -7.49 -5.03
N LEU A 99 -5.26 -6.54 -5.59
CA LEU A 99 -4.55 -6.69 -6.86
C LEU A 99 -3.08 -6.93 -6.52
N GLY A 100 -2.67 -8.20 -6.65
CA GLY A 100 -1.35 -8.71 -6.26
C GLY A 100 -0.23 -8.45 -7.26
N GLY A 101 0.98 -8.85 -6.89
CA GLY A 101 2.19 -8.78 -7.71
C GLY A 101 3.33 -9.61 -7.12
N HIS A 102 4.58 -9.27 -7.46
CA HIS A 102 5.83 -9.86 -6.93
C HIS A 102 6.10 -11.33 -7.26
N ALA A 103 5.12 -12.22 -7.13
CA ALA A 103 5.30 -13.66 -7.33
C ALA A 103 5.35 -14.09 -8.81
N HIS A 104 4.98 -13.20 -9.75
CA HIS A 104 4.86 -13.51 -11.19
C HIS A 104 3.96 -14.72 -11.50
N GLU A 105 2.97 -14.98 -10.64
CA GLU A 105 1.95 -16.02 -10.80
C GLU A 105 0.73 -15.50 -11.57
#